data_AF-A0A377ALQ5-F1
#
_entry.id   AF-A0A377ALQ5-F1
#
_cell.length_a   1.000
_cell.length_b   1.000
_cell.length_c   1.000
_cell.angle_alpha   90.00
_cell.angle_beta   90.00
_cell.angle_gamma   90.00
#
_symmetry.space_group_name_H-M   'P 1'
#
loop_
_entity.id
_entity.type
_entity.pdbx_description
1 polymer ?
#
loop_
_entity_poly.entity_id
_entity_poly.type
_entity_poly.pdbx_seq_one_letter_code
_entity_poly.pdbx_strand_id
1 'polypeptide(L)'
;MLHPDALGRTEYLYLSRGAELDMNGYPQTISKLLTAAGSVLNIHGGSLILNNGGESAGTIAGDGSLNINGGMLDITGNNRNFSGVFTVNKGAHLAVSTADNLGTAFVDNYGTLTLNSTSAWQLTNNISGYGNVRKTGAGALNISDNAKWTGMTDIIQGTVILGNADSPVMLGSNQVIVEEQGKLSGFGGVAGNLSNSGIVDLTTYMPGNILTVGGNYTGRNGLILLQTETGGDNSKTDRLVIKGNASGRTRVAVLRPVVLVQRHLMGLK
;
A
#
# COMPACT_ATOMS: atom_id res chain seq x y z
N MET A 1 0.36 36.98 7.76
CA MET A 1 0.37 36.34 6.43
C MET A 1 1.77 35.81 6.21
N LEU A 2 1.91 34.55 5.81
CA LEU A 2 3.18 34.06 5.28
C LEU A 2 3.42 34.68 3.88
N HIS A 3 4.65 34.60 3.41
CA HIS A 3 5.11 34.98 2.08
C HIS A 3 5.95 33.79 1.54
N PRO A 4 6.19 33.62 0.23
CA PRO A 4 7.13 32.61 -0.24
C PRO A 4 8.47 32.69 0.51
N ASP A 5 8.97 31.53 0.96
CA ASP A 5 10.21 31.36 1.71
C ASP A 5 10.31 32.18 3.02
N ALA A 6 9.17 32.56 3.61
CA ALA A 6 9.11 33.23 4.91
C ALA A 6 9.78 32.44 6.05
N LEU A 7 9.87 31.10 5.94
CA LEU A 7 10.61 30.27 6.90
C LEU A 7 12.13 30.29 6.65
N GLY A 8 12.63 30.89 5.57
CA GLY A 8 14.05 31.01 5.28
C GLY A 8 14.80 29.67 5.32
N ARG A 9 16.00 29.67 5.90
CA ARG A 9 16.84 28.46 6.06
C ARG A 9 16.51 27.71 7.35
N THR A 10 15.24 27.36 7.54
CA THR A 10 14.81 26.63 8.75
C THR A 10 15.34 25.20 8.73
N GLU A 11 16.18 24.87 9.71
CA GLU A 11 16.68 23.49 9.88
C GLU A 11 15.59 22.55 10.41
N TYR A 12 14.77 23.04 11.33
CA TYR A 12 13.67 22.30 11.91
C TYR A 12 12.44 23.18 12.07
N LEU A 13 11.31 22.77 11.51
CA LEU A 13 10.02 23.31 11.88
C LEU A 13 9.44 22.46 13.01
N TYR A 14 9.44 23.02 14.22
CA TYR A 14 8.83 22.41 15.39
C TYR A 14 7.43 22.98 15.63
N LEU A 15 6.42 22.11 15.66
CA LEU A 15 5.07 22.49 16.09
C LEU A 15 4.74 21.77 17.39
N SER A 16 4.69 22.52 18.50
CA SER A 16 4.25 22.00 19.79
C SER A 16 2.75 21.78 19.81
N ARG A 17 2.26 20.98 20.76
CA ARG A 17 0.82 20.79 20.98
C ARG A 17 0.09 22.13 21.08
N GLY A 18 -1.01 22.28 20.35
CA GLY A 18 -1.80 23.51 20.28
C GLY A 18 -1.22 24.60 19.37
N ALA A 19 -0.03 24.42 18.82
CA ALA A 19 0.50 25.32 17.79
C ALA A 19 -0.16 25.03 16.45
N GLU A 20 -0.41 26.10 15.69
CA GLU A 20 -0.93 26.05 14.33
C GLU A 20 -0.01 26.84 13.41
N LEU A 21 0.34 26.24 12.27
CA LEU A 21 0.95 26.93 11.15
C LEU A 21 0.03 26.81 9.94
N ASP A 22 -0.45 27.94 9.43
CA ASP A 22 -1.19 28.02 8.17
C ASP A 22 -0.27 28.59 7.07
N MET A 23 -0.06 27.79 6.02
CA MET A 23 0.75 28.14 4.85
C MET A 23 0.06 29.16 3.92
N ASN A 24 -1.28 29.22 3.92
CA ASN A 24 -2.11 30.19 3.20
C ASN A 24 -1.67 30.41 1.74
N GLY A 25 -1.48 29.33 0.98
CA GLY A 25 -1.13 29.34 -0.44
C GLY A 25 0.36 29.54 -0.74
N TYR A 26 1.22 29.74 0.26
CA TYR A 26 2.62 30.09 0.03
C TYR A 26 3.58 28.90 0.10
N PRO A 27 4.58 28.81 -0.79
CA PRO A 27 5.60 27.78 -0.73
C PRO A 27 6.62 28.07 0.39
N GLN A 28 7.04 27.02 1.08
CA GLN A 28 8.08 27.06 2.11
C GLN A 28 9.03 25.88 1.93
N THR A 29 10.31 26.12 2.21
CA THR A 29 11.32 25.05 2.26
C THR A 29 11.92 24.98 3.65
N ILE A 30 11.97 23.78 4.22
CA ILE A 30 12.62 23.49 5.50
C ILE A 30 13.48 22.24 5.36
N SER A 31 14.39 22.01 6.31
CA SER A 31 15.12 20.75 6.36
C SER A 31 14.27 19.63 6.96
N LYS A 32 13.82 19.73 8.22
CA LYS A 32 13.02 18.69 8.89
C LYS A 32 11.71 19.22 9.48
N LEU A 33 10.67 18.39 9.45
CA LEU A 33 9.39 18.64 10.12
C LEU A 33 9.29 17.84 11.43
N LEU A 34 8.94 18.47 12.54
CA LEU A 34 8.75 17.80 13.82
C LEU A 34 7.48 18.34 14.49
N THR A 35 6.37 17.60 14.38
CA THR A 35 5.08 18.02 14.94
C THR A 35 4.64 17.11 16.08
N ALA A 36 4.15 17.72 17.16
CA ALA A 36 3.60 17.00 18.30
C ALA A 36 2.11 16.71 18.10
N ALA A 37 1.62 15.63 18.74
CA ALA A 37 0.19 15.34 18.74
C ALA A 37 -0.63 16.55 19.24
N GLY A 38 -1.66 16.93 18.49
CA GLY A 38 -2.50 18.09 18.76
C GLY A 38 -1.96 19.42 18.25
N SER A 39 -0.86 19.45 17.48
CA SER A 39 -0.53 20.60 16.63
C SER A 39 -1.22 20.50 15.26
N VAL A 40 -1.30 21.62 14.54
CA VAL A 40 -1.87 21.68 13.18
C VAL A 40 -0.88 22.31 12.21
N LEU A 41 -0.60 21.62 11.11
CA LEU A 41 0.03 22.16 9.91
C LEU A 41 -1.03 22.23 8.82
N ASN A 42 -1.58 23.42 8.57
CA ASN A 42 -2.52 23.64 7.49
C ASN A 42 -1.77 24.06 6.21
N ILE A 43 -1.80 23.20 5.20
CA ILE A 43 -1.12 23.48 3.92
C ILE A 43 -1.91 24.51 3.10
N HIS A 44 -3.24 24.54 3.19
CA HIS A 44 -4.11 25.58 2.64
C HIS A 44 -3.69 26.09 1.24
N GLY A 45 -3.56 25.18 0.27
CA GLY A 45 -3.16 25.47 -1.11
C GLY A 45 -1.65 25.77 -1.32
N GLY A 46 -0.87 25.79 -0.24
CA GLY A 46 0.57 26.01 -0.25
C GLY A 46 1.39 24.79 -0.63
N SER A 47 2.72 24.94 -0.53
CA SER A 47 3.68 23.87 -0.82
C SER A 47 4.77 23.83 0.24
N LEU A 48 4.82 22.76 1.05
CA LEU A 48 5.92 22.56 1.99
C LEU A 48 6.93 21.56 1.41
N ILE A 49 8.19 21.98 1.34
CA ILE A 49 9.31 21.14 0.92
C ILE A 49 10.13 20.74 2.14
N LEU A 50 10.29 19.44 2.36
CA LEU A 50 11.14 18.84 3.39
C LEU A 50 12.39 18.26 2.75
N ASN A 51 13.56 18.84 3.05
CA ASN A 51 14.82 18.32 2.50
C ASN A 51 15.31 17.03 3.18
N ASN A 52 14.89 16.77 4.42
CA ASN A 52 15.38 15.66 5.24
C ASN A 52 14.27 14.95 6.06
N GLY A 53 13.01 15.03 5.60
CA GLY A 53 11.89 14.31 6.21
C GLY A 53 11.51 14.83 7.59
N GLY A 54 11.28 13.92 8.55
CA GLY A 54 10.91 14.26 9.92
C GLY A 54 9.88 13.32 10.55
N GLU A 55 9.19 13.82 11.57
CA GLU A 55 8.11 13.13 12.27
C GLU A 55 6.88 14.04 12.33
N SER A 56 5.73 13.51 11.91
CA SER A 56 4.45 14.22 11.98
C SER A 56 3.45 13.47 12.84
N ALA A 57 3.42 13.80 14.14
CA ALA A 57 2.41 13.30 15.08
C ALA A 57 1.18 14.21 15.18
N GLY A 58 1.28 15.46 14.73
CA GLY A 58 0.17 16.40 14.60
C GLY A 58 -0.69 16.17 13.36
N THR A 59 -1.73 16.99 13.21
CA THR A 59 -2.61 16.97 12.05
C THR A 59 -2.03 17.82 10.92
N ILE A 60 -1.94 17.23 9.73
CA ILE A 60 -1.77 17.92 8.46
C ILE A 60 -3.18 18.14 7.89
N ALA A 61 -3.49 19.37 7.46
CA ALA A 61 -4.82 19.76 6.99
C ALA A 61 -4.75 20.57 5.69
N GLY A 62 -5.93 20.73 5.06
CA GLY A 62 -6.10 21.52 3.84
C GLY A 62 -5.74 20.76 2.57
N ASP A 63 -5.60 21.53 1.50
CA ASP A 63 -5.13 21.12 0.18
C ASP A 63 -3.71 21.69 -0.08
N GLY A 64 -3.14 21.44 -1.27
CA GLY A 64 -1.77 21.83 -1.62
C GLY A 64 -0.81 20.64 -1.64
N SER A 65 0.49 20.87 -1.42
CA SER A 65 1.52 19.82 -1.55
C SER A 65 2.47 19.73 -0.36
N LEU A 66 2.78 18.50 0.04
CA LEU A 66 3.89 18.17 0.93
C LEU A 66 4.93 17.36 0.16
N ASN A 67 6.07 17.96 -0.11
CA ASN A 67 7.13 17.40 -0.93
C ASN A 67 8.29 16.93 -0.06
N ILE A 68 8.65 15.65 -0.14
CA ILE A 68 9.71 15.03 0.65
C ILE A 68 10.88 14.79 -0.31
N ASN A 69 11.91 15.64 -0.24
CA ASN A 69 13.08 15.59 -1.13
C ASN A 69 14.13 14.58 -0.67
N GLY A 70 14.20 14.32 0.64
CA GLY A 70 15.16 13.42 1.23
C GLY A 70 14.78 13.03 2.65
N GLY A 71 15.50 12.07 3.22
CA GLY A 71 15.21 11.51 4.53
C GLY A 71 13.90 10.72 4.57
N MET A 72 13.47 10.40 5.79
CA MET A 72 12.22 9.70 6.06
C MET A 72 11.27 10.66 6.76
N LEU A 73 10.05 10.80 6.24
CA LEU A 73 8.92 11.38 6.95
C LEU A 73 8.07 10.23 7.52
N ASP A 74 8.00 10.12 8.83
CA ASP A 74 7.07 9.24 9.52
C ASP A 74 5.81 10.02 9.93
N ILE A 75 4.64 9.57 9.47
CA ILE A 75 3.36 10.21 9.80
C ILE A 75 2.57 9.26 10.70
N THR A 76 2.36 9.71 11.93
CA THR A 76 1.57 9.01 12.95
C THR A 76 0.27 9.75 13.27
N GLY A 77 0.20 11.05 12.98
CA GLY A 77 -0.98 11.89 13.21
C GLY A 77 -2.17 11.58 12.31
N ASN A 78 -3.37 11.93 12.78
CA ASN A 78 -4.60 11.79 12.02
C ASN A 78 -4.77 12.97 11.04
N ASN A 79 -4.76 12.65 9.75
CA ASN A 79 -4.84 13.59 8.65
C ASN A 79 -6.06 13.33 7.76
N ARG A 80 -7.16 12.77 8.30
CA ARG A 80 -8.40 12.45 7.55
C ARG A 80 -8.91 13.57 6.63
N ASN A 81 -8.61 14.83 6.98
CA ASN A 81 -9.06 16.02 6.25
C ASN A 81 -7.99 16.61 5.32
N PHE A 82 -6.81 16.00 5.19
CA PHE A 82 -5.83 16.40 4.20
C PHE A 82 -6.23 15.84 2.83
N SER A 83 -6.43 16.74 1.87
CA SER A 83 -6.87 16.41 0.50
C SER A 83 -5.89 16.88 -0.56
N GLY A 84 -4.64 17.16 -0.16
CA GLY A 84 -3.57 17.60 -1.05
C GLY A 84 -2.84 16.46 -1.74
N VAL A 85 -1.53 16.64 -1.95
CA VAL A 85 -0.63 15.67 -2.55
C VAL A 85 0.60 15.46 -1.67
N PHE A 86 0.95 14.20 -1.41
CA PHE A 86 2.26 13.82 -0.92
C PHE A 86 3.15 13.48 -2.11
N THR A 87 4.27 14.20 -2.28
CA THR A 87 5.28 13.86 -3.28
C THR A 87 6.49 13.24 -2.57
N VAL A 88 6.77 11.97 -2.84
CA VAL A 88 7.94 11.26 -2.29
C VAL A 88 9.00 11.22 -3.37
N ASN A 89 10.00 12.10 -3.31
CA ASN A 89 11.03 12.15 -4.34
C ASN A 89 12.03 11.00 -4.23
N LYS A 90 12.80 10.77 -5.30
CA LYS A 90 13.82 9.73 -5.35
C LYS A 90 14.82 9.89 -4.20
N GLY A 91 14.99 8.84 -3.40
CA GLY A 91 15.85 8.83 -2.21
C GLY A 91 15.13 9.21 -0.91
N ALA A 92 13.92 9.75 -0.98
CA ALA A 92 13.06 10.00 0.17
C ALA A 92 12.19 8.81 0.54
N HIS A 93 11.70 8.81 1.78
CA HIS A 93 10.82 7.79 2.33
C HIS A 93 9.61 8.44 3.00
N LEU A 94 8.41 7.93 2.73
CA LEU A 94 7.20 8.22 3.48
C LEU A 94 6.75 6.95 4.19
N ALA A 95 6.52 7.01 5.50
CA ALA A 95 5.95 5.92 6.27
C ALA A 95 4.64 6.33 6.93
N VAL A 96 3.68 5.42 6.85
CA VAL A 96 2.33 5.56 7.40
C VAL A 96 1.88 4.22 7.97
N SER A 97 1.03 4.27 8.99
CA SER A 97 0.56 3.07 9.70
C SER A 97 -0.95 2.86 9.67
N THR A 98 -1.70 3.88 9.24
CA THR A 98 -3.16 3.86 9.14
C THR A 98 -3.63 4.64 7.91
N ALA A 99 -4.86 4.34 7.45
CA ALA A 99 -5.51 5.08 6.37
C ALA A 99 -5.57 6.59 6.65
N ASP A 100 -5.83 6.94 7.90
CA ASP A 100 -5.98 8.33 8.34
C ASP A 100 -4.72 9.15 8.19
N ASN A 101 -3.53 8.54 8.17
CA ASN A 101 -2.27 9.27 8.00
C ASN A 101 -2.17 9.92 6.61
N LEU A 102 -2.80 9.33 5.58
CA LEU A 102 -2.80 9.86 4.21
C LEU A 102 -4.01 10.75 3.91
N GLY A 103 -5.06 10.72 4.75
CA GLY A 103 -6.30 11.42 4.46
C GLY A 103 -6.92 10.95 3.14
N THR A 104 -7.38 11.90 2.32
CA THR A 104 -7.86 11.64 0.95
C THR A 104 -6.84 12.04 -0.12
N ALA A 105 -5.62 12.39 0.29
CA ALA A 105 -4.58 12.89 -0.59
C ALA A 105 -4.15 11.89 -1.66
N PHE A 106 -3.61 12.43 -2.76
CA PHE A 106 -2.84 11.66 -3.72
C PHE A 106 -1.42 11.41 -3.18
N VAL A 107 -0.80 10.32 -3.64
CA VAL A 107 0.62 10.03 -3.37
C VAL A 107 1.37 9.82 -4.68
N ASP A 108 2.24 10.77 -5.02
CA ASP A 108 3.18 10.65 -6.13
C ASP A 108 4.50 10.08 -5.61
N ASN A 109 4.68 8.77 -5.78
CA ASN A 109 5.81 8.04 -5.21
C ASN A 109 6.91 7.81 -6.25
N TYR A 110 8.04 8.50 -6.09
CA TYR A 110 9.28 8.32 -6.83
C TYR A 110 10.44 7.80 -5.95
N GLY A 111 10.21 7.74 -4.63
CA GLY A 111 11.12 7.22 -3.61
C GLY A 111 10.63 5.88 -3.06
N THR A 112 10.41 5.82 -1.75
CA THR A 112 9.84 4.65 -1.08
C THR A 112 8.64 5.03 -0.23
N LEU A 113 7.52 4.34 -0.41
CA LEU A 113 6.35 4.41 0.47
C LEU A 113 6.27 3.15 1.32
N THR A 114 6.21 3.29 2.64
CA THR A 114 5.98 2.19 3.57
C THR A 114 4.57 2.27 4.14
N LEU A 115 3.79 1.22 3.88
CA LEU A 115 2.45 1.01 4.41
C LEU A 115 2.55 -0.04 5.53
N ASN A 116 2.58 0.41 6.79
CA ASN A 116 2.66 -0.45 7.97
C ASN A 116 1.27 -0.74 8.55
N SER A 117 0.54 -1.67 7.95
CA SER A 117 -0.82 -1.98 8.41
C SER A 117 -0.80 -3.08 9.48
N THR A 118 -1.13 -2.75 10.73
CA THR A 118 -1.26 -3.73 11.82
C THR A 118 -2.65 -4.36 11.90
N SER A 119 -3.67 -3.65 11.39
CA SER A 119 -5.04 -4.12 11.17
C SER A 119 -5.39 -4.14 9.68
N ALA A 120 -6.60 -4.59 9.33
CA ALA A 120 -7.11 -4.48 7.97
C ALA A 120 -7.20 -3.01 7.54
N TRP A 121 -6.71 -2.71 6.34
CA TRP A 121 -6.69 -1.38 5.73
C TRP A 121 -7.19 -1.50 4.29
N GLN A 122 -8.27 -0.79 3.96
CA GLN A 122 -8.68 -0.50 2.58
C GLN A 122 -7.90 0.70 2.07
N LEU A 123 -6.95 0.48 1.17
CA LEU A 123 -6.20 1.58 0.57
C LEU A 123 -7.11 2.30 -0.42
N THR A 124 -7.49 3.54 -0.14
CA THR A 124 -8.37 4.35 -1.01
C THR A 124 -7.65 5.50 -1.70
N ASN A 125 -6.45 5.86 -1.24
CA ASN A 125 -5.66 6.94 -1.85
C ASN A 125 -5.16 6.54 -3.23
N ASN A 126 -5.17 7.48 -4.17
CA ASN A 126 -4.57 7.26 -5.49
C ASN A 126 -3.05 7.38 -5.36
N ILE A 127 -2.35 6.29 -5.69
CA ILE A 127 -0.89 6.21 -5.57
C ILE A 127 -0.30 5.95 -6.95
N SER A 128 0.65 6.78 -7.36
CA SER A 128 1.28 6.76 -8.68
C SER A 128 2.81 6.81 -8.59
N GLY A 129 3.49 6.72 -9.73
CA GLY A 129 4.94 6.87 -9.83
C GLY A 129 5.74 5.56 -9.87
N TYR A 130 7.04 5.68 -10.11
CA TYR A 130 7.96 4.55 -10.29
C TYR A 130 8.71 4.14 -9.01
N GLY A 131 8.39 4.77 -7.87
CA GLY A 131 8.95 4.46 -6.57
C GLY A 131 8.53 3.10 -6.03
N ASN A 132 9.23 2.65 -4.99
CA ASN A 132 8.98 1.37 -4.36
C ASN A 132 7.88 1.48 -3.31
N VAL A 133 7.13 0.40 -3.11
CA VAL A 133 6.13 0.25 -2.04
C VAL A 133 6.53 -0.91 -1.14
N ARG A 134 6.54 -0.69 0.17
CA ARG A 134 6.83 -1.70 1.19
C ARG A 134 5.58 -1.91 2.03
N LYS A 135 5.09 -3.15 2.07
CA LYS A 135 4.01 -3.57 2.97
C LYS A 135 4.60 -4.26 4.20
N THR A 136 4.36 -3.68 5.36
CA THR A 136 4.77 -4.21 6.68
C THR A 136 3.57 -4.29 7.63
N GLY A 137 3.76 -4.86 8.82
CA GLY A 137 2.69 -5.07 9.80
C GLY A 137 1.82 -6.29 9.46
N ALA A 138 1.25 -6.93 10.49
CA ALA A 138 0.54 -8.20 10.35
C ALA A 138 -0.84 -8.09 9.64
N GLY A 139 -1.39 -6.88 9.51
CA GLY A 139 -2.71 -6.65 8.94
C GLY A 139 -2.76 -6.83 7.42
N ALA A 140 -3.98 -6.94 6.89
CA ALA A 140 -4.26 -7.03 5.47
C ALA A 140 -4.39 -5.63 4.84
N LEU A 141 -3.66 -5.39 3.74
CA LEU A 141 -3.82 -4.22 2.88
C LEU A 141 -4.64 -4.65 1.65
N ASN A 142 -5.83 -4.09 1.51
CA ASN A 142 -6.71 -4.33 0.39
C ASN A 142 -6.50 -3.24 -0.65
N ILE A 143 -6.27 -3.65 -1.90
CA ILE A 143 -5.91 -2.79 -3.02
C ILE A 143 -7.00 -2.83 -4.08
N SER A 144 -7.41 -1.65 -4.57
CA SER A 144 -8.25 -1.51 -5.75
C SER A 144 -7.47 -0.89 -6.92
N ASP A 145 -8.16 -0.34 -7.91
CA ASP A 145 -7.63 0.32 -9.10
C ASP A 145 -6.85 1.64 -8.85
N ASN A 146 -6.82 2.09 -7.60
CA ASN A 146 -6.09 3.28 -7.14
C ASN A 146 -4.59 3.06 -6.97
N ALA A 147 -4.13 1.80 -6.97
CA ALA A 147 -2.73 1.40 -6.84
C ALA A 147 -1.99 1.36 -8.20
N LYS A 148 -1.59 2.52 -8.71
CA LYS A 148 -1.01 2.71 -10.05
C LYS A 148 0.52 2.86 -10.06
N TRP A 149 1.21 2.57 -8.96
CA TRP A 149 2.67 2.61 -8.93
C TRP A 149 3.27 1.46 -9.75
N THR A 150 4.47 1.69 -10.29
CA THR A 150 5.13 0.75 -11.21
C THR A 150 6.48 0.23 -10.71
N GLY A 151 7.00 0.80 -9.62
CA GLY A 151 8.20 0.31 -8.96
C GLY A 151 7.99 -1.03 -8.24
N MET A 152 9.02 -1.45 -7.50
CA MET A 152 9.00 -2.71 -6.77
C MET A 152 7.95 -2.66 -5.65
N THR A 153 7.17 -3.72 -5.51
CA THR A 153 6.35 -3.97 -4.30
C THR A 153 7.00 -5.07 -3.47
N ASP A 154 7.36 -4.74 -2.23
CA ASP A 154 7.94 -5.67 -1.26
C ASP A 154 6.92 -5.96 -0.15
N ILE A 155 6.41 -7.19 -0.10
CA ILE A 155 5.44 -7.66 0.89
C ILE A 155 6.22 -8.40 1.97
N ILE A 156 6.63 -7.63 2.98
CA ILE A 156 7.54 -8.10 4.04
C ILE A 156 6.75 -8.85 5.11
N GLN A 157 5.59 -8.31 5.49
CA GLN A 157 4.73 -8.89 6.52
C GLN A 157 3.24 -8.64 6.23
N GLY A 158 2.41 -9.58 6.66
CA GLY A 158 0.96 -9.50 6.55
C GLY A 158 0.50 -9.83 5.14
N THR A 159 -0.67 -9.33 4.75
CA THR A 159 -1.28 -9.70 3.46
C THR A 159 -1.48 -8.49 2.57
N VAL A 160 -1.22 -8.63 1.28
CA VAL A 160 -1.78 -7.77 0.22
C VAL A 160 -2.90 -8.54 -0.46
N ILE A 161 -4.08 -7.94 -0.54
CA ILE A 161 -5.27 -8.50 -1.20
C ILE A 161 -5.58 -7.62 -2.41
N LEU A 162 -5.50 -8.19 -3.61
CA LEU A 162 -5.80 -7.51 -4.87
C LEU A 162 -7.28 -7.64 -5.22
N GLY A 163 -7.97 -6.53 -5.45
CA GLY A 163 -9.31 -6.49 -6.04
C GLY A 163 -10.35 -7.41 -5.39
N ASN A 164 -11.36 -7.75 -6.18
CA ASN A 164 -12.40 -8.73 -5.84
C ASN A 164 -12.81 -9.52 -7.11
N ALA A 165 -13.75 -10.47 -6.96
CA ALA A 165 -14.19 -11.34 -8.05
C ALA A 165 -14.75 -10.57 -9.27
N ASP A 166 -15.44 -9.46 -9.02
CA ASP A 166 -16.07 -8.64 -10.06
C ASP A 166 -15.13 -7.56 -10.61
N SER A 167 -14.07 -7.23 -9.88
CA SER A 167 -13.10 -6.19 -10.21
C SER A 167 -11.69 -6.65 -9.85
N PRO A 168 -11.10 -7.58 -10.64
CA PRO A 168 -9.74 -8.03 -10.44
C PRO A 168 -8.74 -6.88 -10.69
N VAL A 169 -7.63 -6.89 -9.96
CA VAL A 169 -6.59 -5.84 -10.05
C VAL A 169 -5.29 -6.44 -10.56
N MET A 170 -4.72 -5.82 -11.59
CA MET A 170 -3.35 -6.06 -12.02
C MET A 170 -2.45 -4.97 -11.43
N LEU A 171 -1.62 -5.34 -10.47
CA LEU A 171 -0.65 -4.42 -9.87
C LEU A 171 0.39 -4.03 -10.93
N GLY A 172 0.57 -2.71 -11.15
CA GLY A 172 1.48 -2.16 -12.16
C GLY A 172 2.97 -2.39 -11.90
N SER A 173 3.33 -2.95 -10.74
CA SER A 173 4.71 -3.20 -10.34
C SER A 173 5.50 -4.05 -11.34
N ASN A 174 6.73 -3.62 -11.62
CA ASN A 174 7.70 -4.37 -12.41
C ASN A 174 8.23 -5.64 -11.70
N GLN A 175 8.20 -5.63 -10.36
CA GLN A 175 8.62 -6.72 -9.50
C GLN A 175 7.75 -6.71 -8.25
N VAL A 176 7.22 -7.88 -7.89
CA VAL A 176 6.64 -8.14 -6.57
C VAL A 176 7.48 -9.18 -5.85
N ILE A 177 7.83 -8.90 -4.60
CA ILE A 177 8.54 -9.81 -3.71
C ILE A 177 7.58 -10.13 -2.56
N VAL A 178 7.28 -11.42 -2.37
CA VAL A 178 6.56 -11.91 -1.21
C VAL A 178 7.59 -12.54 -0.29
N GLU A 179 7.98 -11.82 0.75
CA GLU A 179 8.94 -12.32 1.74
C GLU A 179 8.31 -13.38 2.64
N GLU A 180 9.13 -14.05 3.46
CA GLU A 180 8.72 -15.23 4.24
C GLU A 180 7.49 -15.00 5.14
N GLN A 181 7.32 -13.79 5.67
CA GLN A 181 6.18 -13.39 6.51
C GLN A 181 5.07 -12.66 5.73
N GLY A 182 5.25 -12.53 4.42
CA GLY A 182 4.33 -11.88 3.50
C GLY A 182 3.37 -12.86 2.84
N LYS A 183 2.21 -12.33 2.47
CA LYS A 183 1.19 -13.03 1.70
C LYS A 183 0.65 -12.14 0.58
N LEU A 184 0.58 -12.67 -0.63
CA LEU A 184 -0.15 -12.08 -1.76
C LEU A 184 -1.43 -12.89 -2.00
N SER A 185 -2.56 -12.22 -2.14
CA SER A 185 -3.86 -12.86 -2.31
C SER A 185 -4.82 -11.98 -3.13
N GLY A 186 -6.04 -12.46 -3.35
CA GLY A 186 -7.09 -11.75 -4.10
C GLY A 186 -7.25 -12.22 -5.54
N PHE A 187 -7.62 -11.29 -6.42
CA PHE A 187 -8.03 -11.51 -7.81
C PHE A 187 -7.26 -10.59 -8.76
N GLY A 188 -6.82 -11.12 -9.90
CA GLY A 188 -6.03 -10.39 -10.88
C GLY A 188 -4.57 -10.85 -10.89
N GLY A 189 -3.63 -10.01 -10.45
CA GLY A 189 -2.23 -10.40 -10.41
C GLY A 189 -1.23 -9.24 -10.49
N VAL A 190 -0.07 -9.52 -11.07
CA VAL A 190 1.06 -8.58 -11.15
C VAL A 190 1.49 -8.43 -12.61
N ALA A 191 1.74 -7.20 -13.04
CA ALA A 191 2.16 -6.92 -14.42
C ALA A 191 3.58 -7.43 -14.69
N GLY A 192 4.48 -7.31 -13.71
CA GLY A 192 5.87 -7.73 -13.81
C GLY A 192 6.16 -9.12 -13.23
N ASN A 193 7.37 -9.25 -12.69
CA ASN A 193 7.87 -10.49 -12.10
C ASN A 193 7.32 -10.73 -10.70
N LEU A 194 7.25 -12.00 -10.29
CA LEU A 194 6.87 -12.41 -8.93
C LEU A 194 7.94 -13.30 -8.32
N SER A 195 8.49 -12.90 -7.17
CA SER A 195 9.35 -13.75 -6.35
C SER A 195 8.63 -14.14 -5.06
N ASN A 196 8.61 -15.43 -4.72
CA ASN A 196 7.83 -15.92 -3.59
C ASN A 196 8.66 -16.75 -2.60
N SER A 197 8.95 -16.16 -1.45
CA SER A 197 9.45 -16.83 -0.24
C SER A 197 8.32 -17.08 0.78
N GLY A 198 7.24 -16.29 0.74
CA GLY A 198 6.08 -16.40 1.62
C GLY A 198 4.93 -17.22 1.02
N ILE A 199 3.72 -16.65 1.02
CA ILE A 199 2.50 -17.31 0.56
C ILE A 199 1.87 -16.54 -0.61
N VAL A 200 1.56 -17.25 -1.69
CA VAL A 200 0.64 -16.79 -2.73
C VAL A 200 -0.65 -17.58 -2.60
N ASP A 201 -1.73 -16.91 -2.23
CA ASP A 201 -2.99 -17.55 -1.86
C ASP A 201 -4.13 -17.18 -2.82
N LEU A 202 -4.56 -18.15 -3.60
CA LEU A 202 -5.67 -18.03 -4.55
C LEU A 202 -7.00 -18.50 -3.96
N THR A 203 -7.03 -18.99 -2.71
CA THR A 203 -8.19 -19.63 -2.10
C THR A 203 -9.19 -18.63 -1.50
N THR A 204 -9.27 -17.43 -2.05
CA THR A 204 -10.09 -16.32 -1.53
C THR A 204 -11.57 -16.45 -1.86
N TYR A 205 -11.93 -17.32 -2.81
CA TYR A 205 -13.30 -17.47 -3.31
C TYR A 205 -13.65 -18.93 -3.62
N MET A 206 -14.71 -19.19 -4.38
CA MET A 206 -14.95 -20.51 -4.97
C MET A 206 -13.82 -20.91 -5.95
N PRO A 207 -13.57 -22.21 -6.15
CA PRO A 207 -12.59 -22.71 -7.10
C PRO A 207 -12.75 -22.10 -8.50
N GLY A 208 -11.63 -21.74 -9.12
CA GLY A 208 -11.59 -21.11 -10.44
C GLY A 208 -10.93 -19.73 -10.47
N ASN A 209 -10.40 -19.26 -9.34
CA ASN A 209 -9.66 -18.00 -9.29
C ASN A 209 -8.39 -18.08 -10.15
N ILE A 210 -8.05 -16.99 -10.82
CA ILE A 210 -6.87 -16.89 -11.66
C ILE A 210 -6.00 -15.75 -11.13
N LEU A 211 -4.77 -16.08 -10.76
CA LEU A 211 -3.73 -15.08 -10.50
C LEU A 211 -2.74 -15.08 -11.67
N THR A 212 -2.49 -13.91 -12.26
CA THR A 212 -1.57 -13.77 -13.41
C THR A 212 -0.25 -13.13 -12.97
N VAL A 213 0.86 -13.74 -13.37
CA VAL A 213 2.19 -13.15 -13.34
C VAL A 213 2.55 -12.76 -14.77
N GLY A 214 2.59 -11.46 -15.06
CA GLY A 214 2.87 -10.95 -16.40
C GLY A 214 4.32 -11.14 -16.85
N GLY A 215 5.26 -11.28 -15.90
CA GLY A 215 6.66 -11.60 -16.14
C GLY A 215 7.05 -13.02 -15.71
N ASN A 216 8.26 -13.15 -15.20
CA ASN A 216 8.81 -14.39 -14.66
C ASN A 216 8.31 -14.64 -13.23
N TYR A 217 8.16 -15.92 -12.88
CA TYR A 217 7.94 -16.37 -11.52
C TYR A 217 9.19 -17.07 -10.98
N THR A 218 9.63 -16.67 -9.79
CA THR A 218 10.78 -17.28 -9.09
C THR A 218 10.36 -17.77 -7.70
N GLY A 219 10.30 -19.09 -7.53
CA GLY A 219 10.06 -19.72 -6.24
C GLY A 219 11.31 -19.72 -5.36
N ARG A 220 11.18 -19.26 -4.11
CA ARG A 220 12.24 -19.25 -3.09
C ARG A 220 11.85 -20.10 -1.88
N ASN A 221 11.34 -21.30 -2.16
CA ASN A 221 10.69 -22.23 -1.22
C ASN A 221 9.36 -21.74 -0.63
N GLY A 222 8.77 -20.67 -1.18
CA GLY A 222 7.44 -20.20 -0.79
C GLY A 222 6.31 -21.17 -1.17
N LEU A 223 5.13 -20.92 -0.62
CA LEU A 223 3.92 -21.73 -0.81
C LEU A 223 2.96 -21.05 -1.78
N ILE A 224 2.35 -21.85 -2.67
CA ILE A 224 1.14 -21.49 -3.41
C ILE A 224 -0.02 -22.31 -2.83
N LEU A 225 -1.10 -21.62 -2.46
CA LEU A 225 -2.37 -22.24 -2.08
C LEU A 225 -3.36 -22.14 -3.24
N LEU A 226 -3.91 -23.30 -3.63
CA LEU A 226 -4.95 -23.44 -4.64
C LEU A 226 -6.11 -24.23 -4.04
N GLN A 227 -7.30 -24.05 -4.59
CA GLN A 227 -8.42 -24.95 -4.31
C GLN A 227 -8.96 -25.60 -5.59
N THR A 228 -9.53 -26.78 -5.46
CA THR A 228 -10.14 -27.52 -6.58
C THR A 228 -11.42 -28.23 -6.17
N GLU A 229 -12.42 -28.23 -7.04
CA GLU A 229 -13.60 -29.08 -6.89
C GLU A 229 -13.22 -30.55 -7.10
N THR A 230 -13.80 -31.45 -6.31
CA THR A 230 -13.62 -32.89 -6.53
C THR A 230 -14.35 -33.32 -7.80
N GLY A 231 -13.63 -33.96 -8.73
CA GLY A 231 -14.20 -34.41 -10.00
C GLY A 231 -13.12 -34.89 -10.96
N GLY A 232 -13.47 -34.95 -12.25
CA GLY A 232 -12.54 -35.28 -13.33
C GLY A 232 -11.84 -34.03 -13.89
N ASP A 233 -11.29 -34.15 -15.09
CA ASP A 233 -10.44 -33.11 -15.71
C ASP A 233 -11.13 -31.74 -15.91
N ASN A 234 -12.47 -31.71 -15.88
CA ASN A 234 -13.27 -30.49 -15.99
C ASN A 234 -13.57 -29.82 -14.63
N SER A 235 -13.04 -30.35 -13.52
CA SER A 235 -13.19 -29.74 -12.20
C SER A 235 -12.70 -28.30 -12.20
N LYS A 236 -13.49 -27.39 -11.61
CA LYS A 236 -13.01 -26.02 -11.39
C LYS A 236 -11.82 -26.06 -10.45
N THR A 237 -10.75 -25.37 -10.84
CA THR A 237 -9.53 -25.27 -10.06
C THR A 237 -8.99 -23.86 -10.17
N ASP A 238 -8.41 -23.37 -9.08
CA ASP A 238 -7.62 -22.15 -9.13
C ASP A 238 -6.39 -22.36 -10.02
N ARG A 239 -5.91 -21.28 -10.63
CA ARG A 239 -4.77 -21.29 -11.55
C ARG A 239 -3.83 -20.11 -11.31
N LEU A 240 -2.54 -20.42 -11.16
CA LEU A 240 -1.48 -19.43 -11.34
C LEU A 240 -1.05 -19.45 -12.81
N VAL A 241 -1.23 -18.34 -13.52
CA VAL A 241 -0.83 -18.18 -14.93
C VAL A 241 0.44 -17.35 -14.99
N ILE A 242 1.53 -17.93 -15.49
CA ILE A 242 2.82 -17.25 -15.64
C ILE A 242 3.05 -17.00 -17.13
N LYS A 243 3.27 -15.75 -17.52
CA LYS A 243 3.48 -15.35 -18.92
C LYS A 243 4.94 -15.45 -19.36
N GLY A 244 5.87 -15.35 -18.42
CA GLY A 244 7.30 -15.61 -18.62
C GLY A 244 7.74 -17.00 -18.18
N ASN A 245 8.97 -17.10 -17.69
CA ASN A 245 9.55 -18.34 -17.19
C ASN A 245 9.22 -18.58 -15.71
N ALA A 246 9.05 -19.85 -15.34
CA ALA A 246 9.02 -20.29 -13.95
C ALA A 246 10.37 -20.90 -13.56
N SER A 247 10.92 -20.52 -12.42
CA SER A 247 12.20 -21.07 -11.93
C SER A 247 12.22 -21.18 -10.40
N GLY A 248 13.25 -21.83 -9.86
CA GLY A 248 13.44 -22.00 -8.42
C GLY A 248 12.64 -23.15 -7.83
N ARG A 249 12.30 -23.05 -6.54
CA ARG A 249 11.55 -24.07 -5.80
C ARG A 249 10.29 -23.47 -5.19
N THR A 250 9.17 -24.16 -5.38
CA THR A 250 7.87 -23.75 -4.85
C THR A 250 7.17 -24.95 -4.25
N ARG A 251 6.54 -24.74 -3.09
CA ARG A 251 5.61 -25.70 -2.50
C ARG A 251 4.22 -25.36 -3.01
N VAL A 252 3.43 -26.37 -3.34
CA VAL A 252 2.04 -26.21 -3.77
C VAL A 252 1.16 -27.04 -2.86
N ALA A 253 0.12 -26.44 -2.29
CA ALA A 253 -0.93 -27.16 -1.59
C ALA A 253 -2.26 -26.93 -2.30
N VAL A 254 -2.98 -28.03 -2.55
CA VAL A 254 -4.30 -28.02 -3.17
C VAL A 254 -5.32 -28.40 -2.09
N LEU A 255 -6.26 -27.50 -1.85
CA LEU A 255 -7.29 -27.63 -0.83
C LEU A 255 -8.63 -28.00 -1.46
N ARG A 256 -9.50 -28.61 -0.66
CA ARG A 256 -10.92 -28.77 -1.03
C ARG A 256 -11.67 -27.49 -0.65
N PRO A 257 -12.61 -27.01 -1.48
CA PRO A 257 -13.44 -25.86 -1.13
C PRO A 257 -14.24 -26.14 0.15
N VAL A 258 -14.35 -25.13 0.99
CA VAL A 258 -15.23 -25.20 2.16
C VAL A 258 -16.67 -25.06 1.66
N VAL A 259 -17.44 -26.15 1.70
CA VAL A 259 -18.89 -26.08 1.48
C VAL A 259 -19.51 -25.46 2.73
N LEU A 260 -19.91 -24.19 2.68
CA LEU A 260 -20.85 -23.68 3.69
C LEU A 260 -22.17 -24.43 3.48
N VAL A 261 -22.43 -25.42 4.32
CA VAL A 261 -23.77 -26.00 4.43
C VAL A 261 -24.64 -24.91 5.04
N GLN A 262 -25.34 -24.13 4.20
CA GLN A 262 -26.55 -23.45 4.66
C GLN A 262 -27.49 -24.55 5.11
N ARG A 263 -27.54 -24.81 6.42
CA ARG A 263 -28.65 -25.58 7.00
C ARG A 263 -29.90 -24.74 6.75
N HIS A 264 -30.57 -25.04 5.65
CA HIS A 264 -31.93 -24.59 5.41
C HIS A 264 -32.78 -25.19 6.53
N LEU A 265 -33.01 -24.41 7.58
CA LEU A 265 -34.08 -24.67 8.54
C LEU A 265 -35.40 -24.50 7.78
N MET A 266 -35.80 -25.52 7.02
CA MET A 266 -37.22 -25.71 6.73
C MET A 266 -37.88 -26.03 8.06
N GLY A 267 -38.63 -25.05 8.56
CA GLY A 267 -39.53 -25.25 9.69
C GLY A 267 -40.46 -26.41 9.39
N LEU A 268 -40.27 -27.50 10.14
CA LEU A 268 -41.34 -28.45 10.44
C LEU A 268 -42.20 -27.81 11.53
N LYS A 269 -43.37 -27.31 11.11
CA LYS A 269 -44.71 -27.37 11.74
C LYS A 269 -45.52 -26.13 11.40
#